data_AF-A0A349WD96-F1
#
_entry.id   AF-A0A349WD96-F1
#
_cell.length_a   1.000
_cell.length_b   1.000
_cell.length_c   1.000
_cell.angle_alpha   90.00
_cell.angle_beta   90.00
_cell.angle_gamma   90.00
#
_symmetry.space_group_name_H-M   'P 1'
#
loop_
_entity.id
_entity.type
_entity.pdbx_description
1 polymer ?
#
loop_
_entity_poly.entity_id
_entity_poly.type
_entity_poly.pdbx_seq_one_letter_code
_entity_poly.pdbx_strand_id
1 'polypeptide(L)'
;PGQSRSTRKEMIFFVNRRPVESKTMTYAVLEAYHTYAPKGRFPPAILFLEMDPEQVDVNVHPAKREIRFRDESKVRTFLMESLLNRNKELSSRIEFSAAQINLEKDGDSGRLVPKIDPTVMDIFKKEMGQDSKSAPILDLFSGGEIEANQKEKEKPFSNESQNGLKRVGPRDASTGIWRFLDQSHGDLAIFSTPDGVLFFHSRAAYDRVLYEQLEDAFQDSNKSDSQALLFPESLELDGIDQKNLVDSLEHLRSVGFKLEEFGRNFFRVEGCPQWVDPEKAIQFLKDFLEIARESGGTMNPEKFCKEVLVHRATHDQSNRKGFSDQEIIRLAEQLLRCRNPFSCPKGKPTFYEIPKREMEERFKRNL
;
A
#
# COMPACT_ATOMS: atom_id res chain seq x y z
N PRO A 1 10.15 4.15 -9.74
CA PRO A 1 8.84 4.86 -9.65
C PRO A 1 8.70 5.52 -8.27
N GLY A 2 8.15 6.73 -8.15
CA GLY A 2 7.89 7.38 -6.85
C GLY A 2 8.75 8.59 -6.48
N GLN A 3 9.96 8.71 -7.04
CA GLN A 3 10.73 9.96 -6.92
C GLN A 3 10.12 11.04 -7.80
N SER A 4 10.01 12.26 -7.27
CA SER A 4 9.45 13.39 -8.02
C SER A 4 10.17 14.69 -7.66
N ARG A 5 10.19 15.65 -8.60
CA ARG A 5 10.83 16.95 -8.47
C ARG A 5 9.81 18.07 -8.44
N SER A 6 10.20 19.21 -7.89
CA SER A 6 9.41 20.45 -7.93
C SER A 6 9.44 21.13 -9.30
N THR A 7 10.40 20.78 -10.17
CA THR A 7 10.56 21.39 -11.50
C THR A 7 10.64 20.34 -12.60
N ARG A 8 10.31 20.77 -13.83
CA ARG A 8 10.30 19.91 -15.04
C ARG A 8 11.67 19.70 -15.66
N LYS A 9 12.74 20.25 -15.06
CA LYS A 9 14.09 20.29 -15.66
C LYS A 9 14.69 18.89 -15.88
N GLU A 10 14.29 17.93 -15.06
CA GLU A 10 14.73 16.54 -15.14
C GLU A 10 13.82 15.67 -16.04
N MET A 11 12.88 16.28 -16.77
CA MET A 11 12.12 15.61 -17.83
C MET A 11 12.81 15.91 -19.16
N ILE A 12 13.62 14.97 -19.62
CA ILE A 12 14.44 15.10 -20.81
C ILE A 12 13.88 14.18 -21.89
N PHE A 13 13.58 14.75 -23.06
CA PHE A 13 12.99 14.01 -24.16
C PHE A 13 13.92 14.03 -25.38
N PHE A 14 14.00 12.88 -26.03
CA PHE A 14 14.71 12.69 -27.27
C PHE A 14 13.75 12.13 -28.33
N VAL A 15 13.75 12.74 -29.51
CA VAL A 15 13.05 12.22 -30.70
C VAL A 15 14.09 12.04 -31.79
N ASN A 16 14.21 10.81 -32.31
CA ASN A 16 15.22 10.46 -33.32
C ASN A 16 16.63 10.95 -32.92
N ARG A 17 17.03 10.67 -31.67
CA ARG A 17 18.32 11.04 -31.04
C ARG A 17 18.57 12.54 -30.87
N ARG A 18 17.58 13.40 -31.11
CA ARG A 18 17.68 14.84 -30.88
C ARG A 18 16.99 15.24 -29.57
N PRO A 19 17.61 16.05 -28.70
CA PRO A 19 16.92 16.58 -27.52
C PRO A 19 15.83 17.56 -27.94
N VAL A 20 14.62 17.37 -27.42
CA VAL A 20 13.43 18.14 -27.80
C VAL A 20 12.62 18.58 -26.59
N GLU A 21 11.88 19.67 -26.75
CA GLU A 21 10.88 20.16 -25.83
C GLU A 21 9.50 19.94 -26.47
N SER A 22 8.68 19.08 -25.86
CA SER A 22 7.33 18.78 -26.35
C SER A 22 6.33 18.77 -25.19
N LYS A 23 5.30 19.60 -25.33
CA LYS A 23 4.16 19.62 -24.39
C LYS A 23 3.43 18.28 -24.41
N THR A 24 3.20 17.70 -25.59
CA THR A 24 2.51 16.42 -25.75
C THR A 24 3.21 15.29 -24.99
N MET A 25 4.54 15.18 -25.11
CA MET A 25 5.32 14.18 -24.35
C MET A 25 5.30 14.47 -22.85
N THR A 26 5.42 15.75 -22.45
CA THR A 26 5.34 16.16 -21.04
C THR A 26 4.00 15.75 -20.43
N TYR A 27 2.89 16.05 -21.11
CA TYR A 27 1.55 15.67 -20.66
C TYR A 27 1.36 14.16 -20.63
N ALA A 28 1.85 13.42 -21.63
CA ALA A 28 1.76 11.96 -21.65
C ALA A 28 2.48 11.33 -20.45
N VAL A 29 3.67 11.83 -20.08
CA VAL A 29 4.41 11.38 -18.90
C VAL A 29 3.66 11.73 -17.61
N LEU A 30 3.20 12.98 -17.47
CA LEU A 30 2.48 13.39 -16.27
C LEU A 30 1.19 12.60 -16.08
N GLU A 31 0.47 12.31 -17.16
CA GLU A 31 -0.74 11.49 -17.14
C GLU A 31 -0.42 10.04 -16.76
N ALA A 32 0.61 9.44 -17.39
CA ALA A 32 1.02 8.07 -17.07
C ALA A 32 1.51 7.92 -15.61
N TYR A 33 2.02 9.01 -15.03
CA TYR A 33 2.48 9.07 -13.65
C TYR A 33 1.48 9.74 -12.70
N HIS A 34 0.24 10.05 -13.11
CA HIS A 34 -0.69 10.80 -12.26
C HIS A 34 -1.04 10.05 -10.96
N THR A 35 -1.02 8.72 -11.00
CA THR A 35 -1.15 7.89 -9.81
C THR A 35 0.17 7.84 -9.04
N TYR A 36 1.32 7.73 -9.72
CA TYR A 36 2.67 7.50 -9.16
C TYR A 36 3.41 8.74 -8.65
N ALA A 37 3.04 9.93 -9.10
CA ALA A 37 3.65 11.20 -8.74
C ALA A 37 2.58 12.15 -8.17
N PRO A 38 2.88 12.86 -7.06
CA PRO A 38 1.93 13.83 -6.53
C PRO A 38 1.61 14.96 -7.51
N LYS A 39 0.39 15.52 -7.42
CA LYS A 39 -0.03 16.69 -8.20
C LYS A 39 0.94 17.86 -8.01
N GLY A 40 1.35 18.46 -9.12
CA GLY A 40 2.32 19.55 -9.14
C GLY A 40 3.78 19.12 -8.97
N ARG A 41 4.06 17.81 -8.90
CA ARG A 41 5.41 17.25 -8.97
C ARG A 41 5.65 16.61 -10.34
N PHE A 42 6.91 16.57 -10.75
CA PHE A 42 7.34 16.08 -12.05
C PHE A 42 8.24 14.87 -11.87
N PRO A 43 7.94 13.70 -12.48
CA PRO A 43 8.83 12.55 -12.39
C PRO A 43 10.11 12.83 -13.20
N PRO A 44 11.31 12.59 -12.64
CA PRO A 44 12.53 12.64 -13.44
C PRO A 44 12.48 11.53 -14.48
N ALA A 45 12.64 11.88 -15.76
CA ALA A 45 12.43 10.97 -16.87
C ALA A 45 13.37 11.30 -18.02
N ILE A 46 13.95 10.26 -18.62
CA ILE A 46 14.67 10.34 -19.89
C ILE A 46 13.94 9.43 -20.86
N LEU A 47 13.27 10.00 -21.86
CA LEU A 47 12.55 9.22 -22.87
C LEU A 47 13.17 9.37 -24.25
N PHE A 48 13.28 8.25 -24.93
CA PHE A 48 13.70 8.16 -26.32
C PHE A 48 12.50 7.67 -27.14
N LEU A 49 12.05 8.49 -28.08
CA LEU A 49 11.01 8.16 -29.04
C LEU A 49 11.64 8.05 -30.43
N GLU A 50 11.46 6.89 -31.05
CA GLU A 50 11.86 6.64 -32.43
C GLU A 50 10.61 6.60 -33.30
N MET A 51 10.59 7.40 -34.36
CA MET A 51 9.47 7.47 -35.30
C MET A 51 9.91 7.99 -36.66
N ASP A 52 9.08 7.78 -37.68
CA ASP A 52 9.32 8.28 -39.02
C ASP A 52 9.54 9.82 -39.00
N PRO A 53 10.67 10.34 -39.54
CA PRO A 53 10.94 11.77 -39.63
C PRO A 53 9.83 12.60 -40.29
N GLU A 54 9.04 12.02 -41.21
CA GLU A 54 7.92 12.73 -41.85
C GLU A 54 6.74 13.03 -40.91
N GLN A 55 6.71 12.39 -39.74
CA GLN A 55 5.67 12.54 -38.73
C GLN A 55 6.01 13.58 -37.65
N VAL A 56 7.19 14.21 -37.74
CA VAL A 56 7.69 15.20 -36.77
C VAL A 56 8.17 16.46 -37.50
N ASP A 57 7.55 17.59 -37.21
CA ASP A 57 8.04 18.90 -37.65
C ASP A 57 8.94 19.51 -36.58
N VAL A 58 10.21 19.71 -36.92
CA VAL A 58 11.25 20.26 -36.05
C VAL A 58 11.48 21.77 -36.29
N ASN A 59 10.73 22.38 -37.22
CA ASN A 59 10.94 23.76 -37.65
C ASN A 59 9.99 24.77 -37.00
N VAL A 60 9.67 24.61 -35.71
CA VAL A 60 8.62 25.40 -35.02
C VAL A 60 9.18 26.64 -34.29
N HIS A 61 10.47 26.68 -33.93
CA HIS A 61 11.09 27.80 -33.18
C HIS A 61 12.56 28.05 -33.63
N PRO A 62 13.10 29.29 -33.55
CA PRO A 62 14.48 29.63 -33.99
C PRO A 62 15.61 28.79 -33.35
N ALA A 63 15.40 28.24 -32.15
CA ALA A 63 16.36 27.34 -31.50
C ALA A 63 16.24 25.87 -31.95
N LYS A 64 15.19 25.52 -32.72
CA LYS A 64 14.86 24.16 -33.20
C LYS A 64 14.85 23.10 -32.09
N ARG A 65 14.43 23.48 -30.87
CA ARG A 65 14.28 22.59 -29.71
C ARG A 65 12.83 22.15 -29.52
N GLU A 66 11.87 22.98 -29.93
CA GLU A 66 10.46 22.63 -29.90
C GLU A 66 10.08 21.83 -31.16
N ILE A 67 9.30 20.77 -30.97
CA ILE A 67 8.79 19.93 -32.06
C ILE A 67 7.27 19.88 -32.04
N ARG A 68 6.67 19.69 -33.21
CA ARG A 68 5.25 19.36 -33.37
C ARG A 68 5.10 18.02 -34.04
N PHE A 69 4.23 17.18 -33.49
CA PHE A 69 3.88 15.90 -34.10
C PHE A 69 2.76 16.13 -35.10
N ARG A 70 2.80 15.41 -36.23
CA ARG A 70 1.70 15.41 -37.19
C ARG A 70 0.41 14.85 -36.60
N ASP A 71 0.53 13.87 -35.71
CA ASP A 71 -0.57 13.27 -34.95
C ASP A 71 -0.20 13.21 -33.45
N GLU A 72 -0.45 14.31 -32.74
CA GLU A 72 -0.16 14.43 -31.31
C GLU A 72 -0.95 13.41 -30.47
N SER A 73 -2.18 13.08 -30.89
CA SER A 73 -3.06 12.15 -30.20
C SER A 73 -2.50 10.74 -30.19
N LYS A 74 -2.04 10.23 -31.35
CA LYS A 74 -1.42 8.91 -31.43
C LYS A 74 -0.13 8.81 -30.61
N VAL A 75 0.73 9.83 -30.68
CA VAL A 75 1.96 9.87 -29.89
C VAL A 75 1.64 9.87 -28.39
N ARG A 76 0.65 10.66 -27.97
CA ARG A 76 0.22 10.70 -26.56
C ARG A 76 -0.28 9.34 -26.09
N THR A 77 -1.19 8.70 -26.83
CA THR A 77 -1.75 7.39 -26.46
C THR A 77 -0.66 6.32 -26.39
N PHE A 78 0.21 6.25 -27.40
CA PHE A 78 1.33 5.30 -27.42
C PHE A 78 2.27 5.47 -26.23
N LEU A 79 2.66 6.72 -25.92
CA LEU A 79 3.52 7.01 -24.77
C LEU A 79 2.83 6.65 -23.46
N MET A 80 1.56 7.01 -23.28
CA MET A 80 0.82 6.69 -22.06
C MET A 80 0.72 5.17 -21.86
N GLU A 81 0.29 4.41 -22.87
CA GLU A 81 0.15 2.96 -22.77
C GLU A 81 1.49 2.29 -22.47
N SER A 82 2.56 2.69 -23.17
CA SER A 82 3.90 2.14 -22.97
C SER A 82 4.41 2.41 -21.56
N LEU A 83 4.23 3.64 -21.05
CA LEU A 83 4.66 4.03 -19.72
C LEU A 83 3.83 3.34 -18.63
N LEU A 84 2.51 3.25 -18.80
CA LEU A 84 1.63 2.55 -17.86
C LEU A 84 1.97 1.06 -17.79
N ASN A 85 2.17 0.40 -18.93
CA ASN A 85 2.57 -1.01 -18.99
C ASN A 85 3.93 -1.22 -18.32
N ARG A 86 4.91 -0.35 -18.61
CA ARG A 86 6.23 -0.44 -17.99
C ARG A 86 6.18 -0.16 -16.48
N ASN A 87 5.35 0.77 -16.04
CA ASN A 87 5.16 1.04 -14.62
C ASN A 87 4.52 -0.15 -13.91
N LYS A 88 3.52 -0.80 -14.52
CA LYS A 88 2.93 -2.05 -14.00
C LYS A 88 3.96 -3.18 -13.90
N GLU A 89 4.79 -3.36 -14.93
CA GLU A 89 5.88 -4.35 -14.93
C GLU A 89 6.92 -4.04 -13.84
N LEU A 90 7.30 -2.78 -13.66
CA LEU A 90 8.26 -2.38 -12.63
C LEU A 90 7.67 -2.51 -11.21
N SER A 91 6.39 -2.19 -11.03
CA SER A 91 5.68 -2.39 -9.76
C SER A 91 5.52 -3.88 -9.41
N SER A 92 5.30 -4.75 -10.40
CA SER A 92 5.22 -6.20 -10.19
C SER A 92 6.59 -6.86 -9.94
N ARG A 93 7.67 -6.28 -10.46
CA ARG A 93 9.05 -6.73 -10.19
C ARG A 93 9.63 -6.27 -8.84
N ILE A 94 8.89 -5.48 -8.05
CA ILE A 94 9.21 -5.34 -6.62
C ILE A 94 8.73 -6.62 -5.92
N GLU A 95 9.27 -7.76 -6.34
CA GLU A 95 9.32 -8.93 -5.48
C GLU A 95 10.29 -8.55 -4.35
N PHE A 96 9.74 -8.28 -3.18
CA PHE A 96 10.53 -8.47 -1.97
C PHE A 96 11.01 -9.91 -2.04
N SER A 97 12.32 -10.10 -2.24
CA SER A 97 12.96 -11.40 -2.11
C SER A 97 12.68 -11.90 -0.70
N ALA A 98 11.59 -12.63 -0.52
CA ALA A 98 11.38 -13.48 0.62
C ALA A 98 12.50 -14.51 0.51
N ALA A 99 13.60 -14.27 1.22
CA ALA A 99 14.62 -15.28 1.42
C ALA A 99 13.89 -16.55 1.86
N GLN A 100 14.03 -17.64 1.11
CA GLN A 100 13.47 -18.91 1.50
C GLN A 100 14.10 -19.30 2.85
N ILE A 101 13.33 -19.15 3.93
CA ILE A 101 13.75 -19.57 5.26
C ILE A 101 13.70 -21.10 5.25
N ASN A 102 14.86 -21.74 5.15
CA ASN A 102 14.97 -23.17 5.36
C ASN A 102 14.66 -23.45 6.83
N LEU A 103 13.55 -24.15 7.10
CA LEU A 103 13.13 -24.53 8.45
C LEU A 103 13.64 -25.93 8.77
N GLU A 104 14.21 -26.11 9.96
CA GLU A 104 14.61 -27.40 10.52
C GLU A 104 13.75 -27.71 11.75
N LYS A 105 13.51 -29.00 12.04
CA LYS A 105 12.81 -29.38 13.27
C LYS A 105 13.82 -29.40 14.41
N ASP A 106 13.54 -28.61 15.42
CA ASP A 106 14.28 -28.62 16.67
C ASP A 106 14.12 -29.99 17.38
N GLY A 107 15.23 -30.62 17.75
CA GLY A 107 15.26 -31.97 18.28
C GLY A 107 14.63 -32.11 19.67
N ASP A 108 14.54 -31.02 20.43
CA ASP A 108 14.07 -31.01 21.82
C ASP A 108 12.59 -30.60 21.93
N SER A 109 12.14 -29.68 21.08
CA SER A 109 10.77 -29.12 21.15
C SER A 109 9.85 -29.54 20.00
N GLY A 110 10.38 -30.21 18.96
CA GLY A 110 9.63 -30.63 17.77
C GLY A 110 9.10 -29.48 16.91
N ARG A 111 9.42 -28.23 17.24
CA ARG A 111 8.99 -27.02 16.53
C ARG A 111 9.88 -26.75 15.32
N LEU A 112 9.29 -26.18 14.28
CA LEU A 112 10.02 -25.73 13.09
C LEU A 112 10.74 -24.42 13.43
N VAL A 113 12.07 -24.44 13.37
CA VAL A 113 12.95 -23.29 13.64
C VAL A 113 13.77 -22.95 12.39
N PRO A 114 14.10 -21.66 12.14
CA PRO A 114 14.97 -21.28 11.04
C PRO A 114 16.35 -21.94 11.14
N LYS A 115 16.85 -22.51 10.05
CA LYS A 115 18.18 -23.12 10.00
C LYS A 115 19.25 -22.03 10.11
N ILE A 116 19.93 -21.99 11.25
CA ILE A 116 21.00 -21.04 11.51
C ILE A 116 22.24 -21.50 10.73
N ASP A 117 22.87 -20.59 10.01
CA ASP A 117 24.07 -20.85 9.22
C ASP A 117 25.24 -21.19 10.18
N PRO A 118 25.90 -22.37 10.07
CA PRO A 118 26.94 -22.81 11.00
C PRO A 118 28.13 -21.84 11.08
N THR A 119 28.38 -21.06 10.03
CA THR A 119 29.40 -20.01 10.00
C THR A 119 29.13 -18.88 11.00
N VAL A 120 27.87 -18.62 11.36
CA VAL A 120 27.48 -17.59 12.36
C VAL A 120 27.72 -18.09 13.79
N MET A 121 27.58 -19.39 14.03
CA MET A 121 27.91 -20.03 15.32
C MET A 121 29.41 -19.97 15.64
N ASP A 122 30.27 -20.08 14.63
CA ASP A 122 31.72 -19.98 14.81
C ASP A 122 32.17 -18.54 15.13
N ILE A 123 31.48 -17.53 14.58
CA ILE A 123 31.72 -16.12 14.93
C ILE A 123 31.36 -15.87 16.41
N PHE A 124 30.20 -16.37 16.86
CA PHE A 124 29.77 -16.26 18.26
C PHE A 124 30.68 -17.04 19.23
N LYS A 125 31.15 -18.24 18.87
CA LYS A 125 32.10 -19.00 19.69
C LYS A 125 33.46 -18.33 19.83
N LYS A 126 33.89 -17.60 18.79
CA LYS A 126 35.17 -16.89 18.79
C LYS A 126 35.15 -15.64 19.68
N GLU A 127 33.99 -15.01 19.83
CA GLU A 127 33.80 -13.86 20.74
C GLU A 127 33.62 -14.27 22.21
N MET A 128 33.20 -15.50 22.50
CA MET A 128 33.00 -16.02 23.87
C MET A 128 34.20 -16.81 24.41
N GLY A 129 35.40 -16.54 23.89
CA GLY A 129 36.64 -17.26 24.16
C GLY A 129 37.67 -16.47 24.98
N GLN A 130 37.26 -15.72 26.00
CA GLN A 130 38.15 -15.21 27.08
C GLN A 130 37.28 -14.61 28.20
N ASP A 131 36.82 -15.47 29.11
CA ASP A 131 36.80 -15.24 30.57
C ASP A 131 35.86 -16.24 31.25
N SER A 132 36.45 -17.34 31.68
CA SER A 132 35.84 -18.26 32.64
C SER A 132 36.12 -17.78 34.07
N LYS A 133 35.06 -17.59 34.89
CA LYS A 133 34.92 -18.13 36.27
C LYS A 133 33.73 -17.53 37.03
N SER A 134 32.61 -18.26 37.10
CA SER A 134 32.00 -18.76 38.36
C SER A 134 30.72 -19.57 38.06
N ALA A 135 30.59 -20.70 38.78
CA ALA A 135 29.63 -21.81 38.61
C ALA A 135 28.44 -21.70 39.60
N PRO A 136 27.55 -22.72 39.79
CA PRO A 136 27.04 -23.78 38.90
C PRO A 136 25.50 -23.72 38.74
N ILE A 137 24.97 -24.34 37.69
CA ILE A 137 23.52 -24.67 37.60
C ILE A 137 23.35 -26.03 38.30
N LEU A 138 22.67 -26.04 39.45
CA LEU A 138 22.28 -27.25 40.16
C LEU A 138 20.83 -27.59 39.79
N ASP A 139 20.69 -28.70 39.06
CA ASP A 139 19.65 -29.74 39.16
C ASP A 139 18.26 -29.33 39.70
N LEU A 140 17.26 -29.20 38.82
CA LEU A 140 15.87 -29.02 39.24
C LEU A 140 14.83 -29.78 38.39
N PHE A 141 15.24 -30.86 37.71
CA PHE A 141 14.28 -31.74 37.03
C PHE A 141 14.58 -33.22 37.33
N SER A 142 14.26 -33.64 38.55
CA SER A 142 14.02 -35.05 38.86
C SER A 142 12.63 -35.22 39.49
N GLY A 143 11.70 -35.74 38.69
CA GLY A 143 10.67 -36.69 39.12
C GLY A 143 9.46 -36.17 39.91
N GLY A 144 8.28 -36.60 39.48
CA GLY A 144 7.15 -36.83 40.38
C GLY A 144 5.83 -36.19 39.94
N GLU A 145 4.93 -37.03 39.46
CA GLU A 145 3.51 -36.77 39.19
C GLU A 145 2.77 -36.20 40.42
N ILE A 146 1.69 -35.42 40.22
CA ILE A 146 0.42 -35.45 40.98
C ILE A 146 -0.63 -34.57 40.28
N GLU A 147 -1.85 -35.09 40.30
CA GLU A 147 -3.09 -34.63 39.64
C GLU A 147 -3.71 -33.32 40.17
N ALA A 148 -4.58 -32.76 39.32
CA ALA A 148 -5.73 -31.88 39.53
C ALA A 148 -6.03 -31.30 40.94
N ASN A 149 -6.25 -29.98 41.03
CA ASN A 149 -7.58 -29.37 41.26
C ASN A 149 -7.54 -27.82 41.25
N GLN A 150 -8.71 -27.24 41.01
CA GLN A 150 -9.09 -25.82 40.90
C GLN A 150 -8.70 -24.92 42.10
N LYS A 151 -8.29 -23.67 41.82
CA LYS A 151 -8.94 -22.42 42.32
C LYS A 151 -8.15 -21.17 41.91
N GLU A 152 -8.91 -20.16 41.51
CA GLU A 152 -8.52 -18.79 41.23
C GLU A 152 -7.65 -18.19 42.35
N LYS A 153 -6.59 -17.46 41.96
CA LYS A 153 -6.07 -16.29 42.69
C LYS A 153 -5.16 -15.48 41.77
N GLU A 154 -5.56 -14.24 41.58
CA GLU A 154 -4.86 -13.15 40.90
C GLU A 154 -3.37 -13.11 41.22
N LYS A 155 -2.55 -12.93 40.18
CA LYS A 155 -1.13 -12.55 40.27
C LYS A 155 -0.74 -11.64 39.10
N PRO A 156 0.30 -10.82 39.28
CA PRO A 156 0.22 -9.36 39.11
C PRO A 156 0.49 -8.91 37.69
N PHE A 157 -0.07 -7.74 37.37
CA PHE A 157 0.32 -6.90 36.25
C PHE A 157 1.82 -6.56 36.40
N SER A 158 2.68 -7.34 35.75
CA SER A 158 4.09 -6.99 35.60
C SER A 158 4.17 -5.94 34.50
N ASN A 159 4.41 -4.70 34.91
CA ASN A 159 4.82 -3.59 34.07
C ASN A 159 6.04 -4.01 33.24
N GLU A 160 5.82 -4.46 32.00
CA GLU A 160 6.84 -4.34 30.97
C GLU A 160 6.87 -2.87 30.55
N SER A 161 7.94 -2.19 30.95
CA SER A 161 8.28 -0.86 30.48
C SER A 161 8.32 -0.86 28.95
N GLN A 162 7.27 -0.27 28.38
CA GLN A 162 7.20 0.21 27.02
C GLN A 162 8.37 1.15 26.75
N ASN A 163 9.34 0.74 25.93
CA ASN A 163 10.11 1.67 25.09
C ASN A 163 10.90 0.99 23.95
N GLY A 164 10.30 -0.01 23.31
CA GLY A 164 10.75 -0.49 21.99
C GLY A 164 9.91 0.17 20.91
N LEU A 165 10.37 1.26 20.29
CA LEU A 165 9.65 1.86 19.16
C LEU A 165 9.45 0.81 18.06
N LYS A 166 8.19 0.65 17.65
CA LYS A 166 7.73 -0.41 16.74
C LYS A 166 8.29 -0.15 15.33
N ARG A 167 8.79 -1.21 14.69
CA ARG A 167 9.44 -1.18 13.37
C ARG A 167 8.48 -1.69 12.30
N VAL A 168 8.47 -1.02 11.15
CA VAL A 168 7.69 -1.29 9.95
C VAL A 168 8.66 -1.52 8.79
N GLY A 169 8.44 -2.59 8.02
CA GLY A 169 9.29 -2.98 6.90
C GLY A 169 9.76 -4.43 6.98
N PRO A 170 10.35 -4.98 5.90
CA PRO A 170 10.84 -6.36 5.88
C PRO A 170 11.93 -6.55 6.93
N ARG A 171 11.88 -7.65 7.70
CA ARG A 171 12.86 -7.94 8.75
C ARG A 171 14.30 -8.08 8.24
N ASP A 172 14.47 -8.38 6.95
CA ASP A 172 15.77 -8.69 6.31
C ASP A 172 16.21 -7.65 5.26
N ALA A 173 15.52 -6.52 5.13
CA ALA A 173 15.93 -5.46 4.20
C ALA A 173 16.88 -4.46 4.89
N SER A 174 18.13 -4.40 4.43
CA SER A 174 19.07 -3.32 4.78
C SER A 174 18.61 -1.93 4.29
N THR A 175 17.58 -1.88 3.46
CA THR A 175 16.89 -0.67 3.01
C THR A 175 15.56 -0.51 3.74
N GLY A 176 15.45 0.52 4.58
CA GLY A 176 14.17 1.17 4.90
C GLY A 176 13.33 0.57 6.03
N ILE A 177 13.91 0.28 7.19
CA ILE A 177 13.13 0.04 8.40
C ILE A 177 12.54 1.38 8.88
N TRP A 178 11.23 1.53 8.80
CA TRP A 178 10.51 2.68 9.35
C TRP A 178 10.23 2.42 10.83
N ARG A 179 10.81 3.21 11.72
CA ARG A 179 10.55 3.14 13.16
C ARG A 179 9.51 4.19 13.53
N PHE A 180 8.31 3.75 13.92
CA PHE A 180 7.26 4.67 14.36
C PHE A 180 7.75 5.49 15.55
N LEU A 181 7.68 6.81 15.43
CA LEU A 181 8.06 7.73 16.50
C LEU A 181 6.81 8.17 17.27
N ASP A 182 5.89 8.82 16.56
CA ASP A 182 4.69 9.39 17.17
C ASP A 182 3.65 9.81 16.11
N GLN A 183 2.43 10.07 16.55
CA GLN A 183 1.38 10.77 15.81
C GLN A 183 1.40 12.25 16.17
N SER A 184 1.81 13.12 15.23
CA SER A 184 1.98 14.53 15.55
C SER A 184 0.64 15.27 15.65
N HIS A 185 -0.17 15.21 14.58
CA HIS A 185 -1.42 15.97 14.47
C HIS A 185 -2.39 15.29 13.50
N GLY A 186 -3.59 14.96 13.98
CA GLY A 186 -4.64 14.37 13.14
C GLY A 186 -4.14 13.13 12.41
N ASP A 187 -4.17 13.15 11.08
CA ASP A 187 -3.74 12.02 10.24
C ASP A 187 -2.23 11.99 9.94
N LEU A 188 -1.41 12.85 10.57
CA LEU A 188 0.03 12.90 10.34
C LEU A 188 0.78 12.09 11.40
N ALA A 189 1.57 11.12 10.94
CA ALA A 189 2.46 10.29 11.74
C ALA A 189 3.92 10.50 11.33
N ILE A 190 4.83 10.25 12.25
CA ILE A 190 6.27 10.43 12.05
C ILE A 190 6.97 9.09 12.24
N PHE A 191 7.84 8.76 11.29
CA PHE A 191 8.71 7.58 11.33
C PHE A 191 10.16 8.02 11.22
N SER A 192 11.05 7.32 11.91
CA SER A 192 12.50 7.41 11.69
C SER A 192 12.91 6.37 10.67
N THR A 193 13.76 6.78 9.73
CA THR A 193 14.38 5.91 8.72
C THR A 193 15.91 6.00 8.88
N PRO A 194 16.69 5.08 8.28
CA PRO A 194 18.15 5.21 8.26
C PRO A 194 18.63 6.51 7.57
N ASP A 195 17.86 6.99 6.58
CA ASP A 195 18.21 8.13 5.76
C ASP A 195 17.71 9.47 6.33
N GLY A 196 16.81 9.47 7.30
CA GLY A 196 16.29 10.69 7.94
C GLY A 196 14.99 10.51 8.73
N VAL A 197 14.04 11.42 8.49
CA VAL A 197 12.73 11.44 9.15
C VAL A 197 11.61 11.48 8.10
N LEU A 198 10.66 10.57 8.23
CA LEU A 198 9.56 10.38 7.31
C LEU A 198 8.25 10.84 7.94
N PHE A 199 7.53 11.68 7.21
CA PHE A 199 6.19 12.16 7.53
C PHE A 199 5.17 11.37 6.73
N PHE A 200 4.32 10.62 7.43
CA PHE A 200 3.35 9.70 6.88
C PHE A 200 1.94 10.25 7.07
N HIS A 201 1.14 10.29 6.01
CA HIS A 201 -0.24 10.73 6.06
C HIS A 201 -1.18 9.51 6.06
N SER A 202 -1.69 9.17 7.23
CA SER A 202 -2.51 7.97 7.47
C SER A 202 -3.72 7.88 6.55
N ARG A 203 -4.53 8.94 6.45
CA ARG A 203 -5.69 8.90 5.53
C ARG A 203 -5.32 8.71 4.06
N ALA A 204 -4.26 9.38 3.57
CA ALA A 204 -3.83 9.24 2.19
C ALA A 204 -3.29 7.83 1.91
N ALA A 205 -2.58 7.25 2.88
CA ALA A 205 -2.13 5.87 2.84
C ALA A 205 -3.31 4.89 2.84
N TYR A 206 -4.32 5.14 3.67
CA TYR A 206 -5.56 4.36 3.74
C TYR A 206 -6.28 4.34 2.39
N ASP A 207 -6.49 5.51 1.79
CA ASP A 207 -7.12 5.63 0.47
C ASP A 207 -6.33 4.86 -0.60
N ARG A 208 -4.99 4.84 -0.53
CA ARG A 208 -4.13 4.09 -1.46
C ARG A 208 -4.26 2.58 -1.26
N VAL A 209 -4.13 2.10 -0.03
CA VAL A 209 -4.25 0.68 0.30
C VAL A 209 -5.61 0.15 -0.14
N LEU A 210 -6.68 0.85 0.23
CA LEU A 210 -8.04 0.46 -0.12
C LEU A 210 -8.27 0.47 -1.65
N TYR A 211 -7.75 1.48 -2.36
CA TYR A 211 -7.88 1.54 -3.81
C TYR A 211 -7.27 0.33 -4.51
N GLU A 212 -6.06 -0.06 -4.12
CA GLU A 212 -5.38 -1.19 -4.77
C GLU A 212 -6.02 -2.52 -4.39
N GLN A 213 -6.52 -2.66 -3.16
CA GLN A 213 -7.31 -3.82 -2.74
C GLN A 213 -8.63 -3.94 -3.54
N LEU A 214 -9.32 -2.81 -3.75
CA LEU A 214 -10.51 -2.76 -4.60
C LEU A 214 -10.16 -3.10 -6.06
N GLU A 215 -9.09 -2.50 -6.58
CA GLU A 215 -8.64 -2.77 -7.95
C GLU A 215 -8.33 -4.26 -8.15
N ASP A 216 -7.63 -4.88 -7.19
CA ASP A 216 -7.28 -6.29 -7.23
C ASP A 216 -8.53 -7.18 -7.11
N ALA A 217 -9.43 -6.88 -6.18
CA ALA A 217 -10.66 -7.66 -6.00
C ALA A 217 -11.60 -7.61 -7.22
N PHE A 218 -11.58 -6.52 -7.99
CA PHE A 218 -12.41 -6.37 -9.19
C PHE A 218 -11.72 -6.86 -10.47
N GLN A 219 -10.38 -6.94 -10.50
CA GLN A 219 -9.61 -7.45 -11.65
C GLN A 219 -9.39 -8.95 -11.58
N ASP A 220 -9.13 -9.49 -10.40
CA ASP A 220 -8.95 -10.93 -10.21
C ASP A 220 -10.30 -11.63 -10.28
N SER A 221 -10.48 -12.50 -11.27
CA SER A 221 -11.65 -13.37 -11.40
C SER A 221 -11.71 -14.47 -10.33
N ASN A 222 -10.72 -14.53 -9.44
CA ASN A 222 -10.70 -15.47 -8.34
C ASN A 222 -11.62 -15.00 -7.22
N LYS A 223 -12.36 -15.94 -6.63
CA LYS A 223 -13.20 -15.65 -5.47
C LYS A 223 -12.32 -15.11 -4.34
N SER A 224 -12.58 -13.88 -3.94
CA SER A 224 -11.97 -13.28 -2.76
C SER A 224 -12.51 -13.93 -1.49
N ASP A 225 -11.66 -13.98 -0.46
CA ASP A 225 -12.06 -14.49 0.86
C ASP A 225 -13.14 -13.60 1.49
N SER A 226 -14.08 -14.25 2.17
CA SER A 226 -15.24 -13.60 2.79
C SER A 226 -15.24 -13.85 4.29
N GLN A 227 -15.30 -12.78 5.06
CA GLN A 227 -15.51 -12.79 6.50
C GLN A 227 -17.01 -12.81 6.80
N ALA A 228 -17.47 -13.80 7.54
CA ALA A 228 -18.85 -13.84 8.02
C ALA A 228 -19.09 -12.72 9.05
N LEU A 229 -20.24 -12.06 8.95
CA LEU A 229 -20.72 -11.15 9.99
C LEU A 229 -21.17 -11.95 11.20
N LEU A 230 -20.97 -11.41 12.40
CA LEU A 230 -21.42 -12.06 13.64
C LEU A 230 -22.94 -12.20 13.66
N PHE A 231 -23.63 -11.18 13.18
CA PHE A 231 -25.06 -11.17 12.96
C PHE A 231 -25.32 -10.74 11.52
N PRO A 232 -26.12 -11.50 10.76
CA PRO A 232 -26.52 -11.05 9.44
C PRO A 232 -27.33 -9.76 9.53
N GLU A 233 -27.02 -8.80 8.66
CA GLU A 233 -27.70 -7.50 8.63
C GLU A 233 -28.66 -7.40 7.44
N SER A 234 -29.82 -6.78 7.64
CA SER A 234 -30.82 -6.59 6.59
C SER A 234 -30.56 -5.32 5.78
N LEU A 235 -30.57 -5.46 4.47
CA LEU A 235 -30.51 -4.39 3.48
C LEU A 235 -31.87 -4.28 2.78
N GLU A 236 -32.57 -3.18 3.03
CA GLU A 236 -33.83 -2.81 2.35
C GLU A 236 -33.52 -1.90 1.17
N LEU A 237 -34.08 -2.24 0.00
CA LEU A 237 -33.83 -1.55 -1.27
C LEU A 237 -35.11 -1.03 -1.91
N ASP A 238 -34.99 -0.04 -2.80
CA ASP A 238 -36.06 0.30 -3.72
C ASP A 238 -36.03 -0.61 -4.97
N GLY A 239 -37.02 -0.49 -5.86
CA GLY A 239 -37.11 -1.35 -7.04
C GLY A 239 -35.98 -1.16 -8.06
N ILE A 240 -35.34 0.02 -8.09
CA ILE A 240 -34.22 0.32 -8.99
C ILE A 240 -32.95 -0.32 -8.43
N ASP A 241 -32.70 -0.13 -7.14
CA ASP A 241 -31.55 -0.70 -6.44
C ASP A 241 -31.61 -2.22 -6.36
N GLN A 242 -32.82 -2.78 -6.19
CA GLN A 242 -33.01 -4.23 -6.26
C GLN A 242 -32.52 -4.77 -7.62
N LYS A 243 -32.93 -4.12 -8.72
CA LYS A 243 -32.49 -4.51 -10.06
C LYS A 243 -30.97 -4.39 -10.22
N ASN A 244 -30.40 -3.25 -9.82
CA ASN A 244 -28.96 -3.01 -9.89
C ASN A 244 -28.15 -4.03 -9.07
N LEU A 245 -28.66 -4.40 -7.89
CA LEU A 245 -28.03 -5.39 -7.02
C LEU A 245 -28.07 -6.77 -7.66
N VAL A 246 -29.22 -7.19 -8.19
CA VAL A 246 -29.40 -8.48 -8.88
C VAL A 246 -28.47 -8.57 -10.10
N ASP A 247 -28.39 -7.51 -10.90
CA ASP A 247 -27.51 -7.44 -12.08
C ASP A 247 -26.01 -7.55 -11.68
N SER A 248 -25.65 -7.07 -10.48
CA SER A 248 -24.27 -7.07 -9.97
C SER A 248 -23.95 -8.21 -8.98
N LEU A 249 -24.91 -9.10 -8.73
CA LEU A 249 -24.87 -10.02 -7.58
C LEU A 249 -23.74 -11.04 -7.69
N GLU A 250 -23.55 -11.62 -8.88
CA GLU A 250 -22.44 -12.55 -9.13
C GLU A 250 -21.08 -11.89 -8.91
N HIS A 251 -20.94 -10.63 -9.30
CA HIS A 251 -19.72 -9.87 -9.14
C HIS A 251 -19.44 -9.51 -7.68
N LEU A 252 -20.45 -9.06 -6.93
CA LEU A 252 -20.31 -8.83 -5.49
C LEU A 252 -19.94 -10.12 -4.74
N ARG A 253 -20.48 -11.27 -5.17
CA ARG A 253 -20.10 -12.58 -4.65
C ARG A 253 -18.66 -12.97 -4.99
N SER A 254 -18.16 -12.67 -6.18
CA SER A 254 -16.76 -12.93 -6.54
C SER A 254 -15.80 -12.07 -5.71
N VAL A 255 -16.21 -10.84 -5.40
CA VAL A 255 -15.48 -9.88 -4.59
C VAL A 255 -15.50 -10.23 -3.09
N GLY A 256 -16.38 -11.15 -2.65
CA GLY A 256 -16.40 -11.69 -1.28
C GLY A 256 -17.62 -11.30 -0.43
N PHE A 257 -18.63 -10.63 -1.00
CA PHE A 257 -19.90 -10.39 -0.31
C PHE A 257 -20.79 -11.64 -0.33
N LYS A 258 -21.37 -11.97 0.82
CA LYS A 258 -22.37 -13.03 0.95
C LYS A 258 -23.75 -12.39 1.14
N LEU A 259 -24.53 -12.43 0.06
CA LEU A 259 -25.87 -11.85 -0.03
C LEU A 259 -26.90 -12.94 -0.29
N GLU A 260 -27.93 -12.97 0.54
CA GLU A 260 -29.11 -13.83 0.40
C GLU A 260 -30.37 -12.97 0.21
N GLU A 261 -31.21 -13.29 -0.77
CA GLU A 261 -32.49 -12.61 -0.96
C GLU A 261 -33.53 -13.18 0.01
N PHE A 262 -34.25 -12.32 0.74
CA PHE A 262 -35.32 -12.75 1.63
C PHE A 262 -36.57 -11.88 1.46
N GLY A 263 -37.34 -12.15 0.40
CA GLY A 263 -38.58 -11.42 0.10
C GLY A 263 -38.38 -10.27 -0.88
N ARG A 264 -39.46 -9.54 -1.19
CA ARG A 264 -39.43 -8.46 -2.18
C ARG A 264 -38.64 -7.26 -1.64
N ASN A 265 -37.51 -6.97 -2.26
CA ASN A 265 -36.61 -5.84 -1.98
C ASN A 265 -35.77 -5.96 -0.70
N PHE A 266 -35.70 -7.13 -0.08
CA PHE A 266 -34.91 -7.35 1.13
C PHE A 266 -33.79 -8.35 0.86
N PHE A 267 -32.57 -7.95 1.23
CA PHE A 267 -31.39 -8.79 1.16
C PHE A 267 -30.74 -8.91 2.52
N ARG A 268 -30.25 -10.08 2.86
CA ARG A 268 -29.49 -10.35 4.07
C ARG A 268 -28.02 -10.40 3.72
N VAL A 269 -27.23 -9.58 4.41
CA VAL A 269 -25.78 -9.57 4.31
C VAL A 269 -25.26 -10.50 5.39
N GLU A 270 -24.66 -11.61 4.98
CA GLU A 270 -24.11 -12.62 5.90
C GLU A 270 -22.60 -12.50 6.04
N GLY A 271 -21.94 -11.80 5.13
CA GLY A 271 -20.49 -11.67 5.10
C GLY A 271 -20.02 -10.61 4.13
N CYS A 272 -18.84 -10.07 4.42
CA CYS A 272 -18.17 -9.07 3.60
C CYS A 272 -16.69 -9.46 3.36
N PRO A 273 -16.03 -8.86 2.36
CA PRO A 273 -14.61 -9.08 2.12
C PRO A 273 -13.74 -8.58 3.27
N GLN A 274 -12.53 -9.11 3.43
CA GLN A 274 -11.62 -8.75 4.53
C GLN A 274 -11.19 -7.28 4.55
N TRP A 275 -11.18 -6.62 3.39
CA TRP A 275 -10.83 -5.19 3.26
C TRP A 275 -12.00 -4.24 3.56
N VAL A 276 -13.20 -4.77 3.80
CA VAL A 276 -14.36 -4.01 4.27
C VAL A 276 -14.50 -4.22 5.77
N ASP A 277 -14.49 -3.12 6.53
CA ASP A 277 -14.85 -3.17 7.94
C ASP A 277 -16.29 -3.70 8.07
N PRO A 278 -16.56 -4.76 8.86
CA PRO A 278 -17.90 -5.33 9.00
C PRO A 278 -18.98 -4.29 9.32
N GLU A 279 -18.68 -3.33 10.21
CA GLU A 279 -19.58 -2.23 10.59
C GLU A 279 -19.95 -1.30 9.42
N LYS A 280 -19.13 -1.26 8.36
CA LYS A 280 -19.31 -0.42 7.19
C LYS A 280 -19.82 -1.20 5.98
N ALA A 281 -20.10 -2.51 6.11
CA ALA A 281 -20.51 -3.35 4.99
C ALA A 281 -21.83 -2.88 4.36
N ILE A 282 -22.85 -2.57 5.17
CA ILE A 282 -24.13 -2.05 4.68
C ILE A 282 -23.95 -0.69 4.00
N GLN A 283 -23.17 0.20 4.60
CA GLN A 283 -22.91 1.51 4.00
C GLN A 283 -22.18 1.37 2.67
N PHE A 284 -21.20 0.47 2.57
CA PHE A 284 -20.51 0.19 1.31
C PHE A 284 -21.46 -0.29 0.21
N LEU A 285 -22.40 -1.18 0.54
CA LEU A 285 -23.40 -1.66 -0.43
C LEU A 285 -24.35 -0.55 -0.87
N LYS A 286 -24.72 0.37 0.03
CA LYS A 286 -25.52 1.55 -0.32
C LYS A 286 -24.75 2.50 -1.25
N ASP A 287 -23.49 2.79 -0.92
CA ASP A 287 -22.60 3.60 -1.77
C ASP A 287 -22.40 2.93 -3.14
N PHE A 288 -22.27 1.60 -3.19
CA PHE A 288 -22.18 0.82 -4.43
C PHE A 288 -23.42 1.03 -5.32
N LEU A 289 -24.62 0.96 -4.73
CA LEU A 289 -25.88 1.07 -5.46
C LEU A 289 -26.14 2.52 -5.93
N GLU A 290 -25.75 3.51 -5.12
CA GLU A 290 -25.77 4.93 -5.51
C GLU A 290 -24.90 5.16 -6.75
N ILE A 291 -23.66 4.66 -6.73
CA ILE A 291 -22.73 4.75 -7.88
C ILE A 291 -23.28 4.01 -9.11
N ALA A 292 -23.85 2.82 -8.92
CA ALA A 292 -24.48 2.05 -10.00
C ALA A 292 -25.66 2.81 -10.64
N ARG A 293 -26.42 3.55 -9.83
CA ARG A 293 -27.54 4.39 -10.28
C ARG A 293 -27.06 5.58 -11.10
N GLU A 294 -26.00 6.27 -10.66
CA GLU A 294 -25.42 7.41 -11.38
C GLU A 294 -24.80 6.99 -12.72
N SER A 295 -24.23 5.80 -12.78
CA SER A 295 -23.60 5.22 -13.98
C SER A 295 -24.58 4.50 -14.92
N GLY A 296 -25.89 4.57 -14.67
CA GLY A 296 -26.92 3.97 -15.53
C GLY A 296 -26.89 2.43 -15.55
N GLY A 297 -26.36 1.80 -14.50
CA GLY A 297 -26.22 0.35 -14.38
C GLY A 297 -24.98 -0.23 -15.08
N THR A 298 -24.18 0.59 -15.77
CA THR A 298 -22.93 0.13 -16.38
C THR A 298 -21.76 0.22 -15.40
N MET A 299 -21.28 -0.94 -14.95
CA MET A 299 -20.12 -1.05 -14.08
C MET A 299 -18.81 -0.95 -14.86
N ASN A 300 -18.09 0.16 -14.69
CA ASN A 300 -16.66 0.26 -15.04
C ASN A 300 -15.84 0.15 -13.74
N PRO A 301 -15.08 -0.95 -13.52
CA PRO A 301 -14.34 -1.16 -12.29
C PRO A 301 -13.40 -0.01 -11.91
N GLU A 302 -12.71 0.59 -12.88
CA GLU A 302 -11.74 1.66 -12.60
C GLU A 302 -12.43 2.95 -12.15
N LYS A 303 -13.57 3.30 -12.79
CA LYS A 303 -14.37 4.46 -12.38
C LYS A 303 -15.00 4.22 -11.02
N PHE A 304 -15.56 3.04 -10.83
CA PHE A 304 -16.18 2.62 -9.58
C PHE A 304 -15.22 2.74 -8.39
N CYS A 305 -14.00 2.18 -8.51
CA CYS A 305 -13.00 2.25 -7.44
C CYS A 305 -12.67 3.71 -7.04
N LYS A 306 -12.63 4.62 -8.02
CA LYS A 306 -12.38 6.05 -7.75
C LYS A 306 -13.58 6.72 -7.09
N GLU A 307 -14.80 6.41 -7.52
CA GLU A 307 -16.04 6.97 -6.98
C GLU A 307 -16.31 6.52 -5.54
N VAL A 308 -16.06 5.25 -5.21
CA VAL A 308 -16.15 4.73 -3.83
C VAL A 308 -15.28 5.55 -2.87
N LEU A 309 -14.06 5.93 -3.27
CA LEU A 309 -13.17 6.75 -2.44
C LEU A 309 -13.62 8.21 -2.29
N VAL A 310 -14.49 8.69 -3.19
CA VAL A 310 -15.12 9.99 -3.08
C VAL A 310 -16.30 9.90 -2.11
N HIS A 311 -17.21 8.94 -2.30
CA HIS A 311 -18.38 8.73 -1.43
C HIS A 311 -17.96 8.42 0.03
N ARG A 312 -16.93 7.60 0.22
CA ARG A 312 -16.42 7.33 1.56
C ARG A 312 -15.84 8.58 2.22
N ALA A 313 -15.14 9.42 1.46
CA ALA A 313 -14.54 10.65 1.98
C ALA A 313 -15.58 11.73 2.34
N THR A 314 -16.79 11.69 1.76
CA THR A 314 -17.90 12.59 2.10
C THR A 314 -18.68 12.07 3.30
N HIS A 315 -18.97 10.77 3.37
CA HIS A 315 -19.72 10.15 4.48
C HIS A 315 -18.91 10.10 5.79
N ASP A 316 -17.60 9.85 5.72
CA ASP A 316 -16.71 9.73 6.90
C ASP A 316 -16.31 11.10 7.49
N GLN A 317 -16.86 12.23 6.99
CA GLN A 317 -16.57 13.57 7.54
C GLN A 317 -17.22 13.83 8.90
N SER A 318 -18.39 13.24 9.16
CA SER A 318 -19.16 13.45 10.38
C SER A 318 -18.64 12.64 11.58
N ASN A 319 -17.88 11.57 11.33
CA ASN A 319 -17.39 10.64 12.36
C ASN A 319 -15.89 10.36 12.19
N ARG A 320 -15.07 11.43 12.10
CA ARG A 320 -13.61 11.35 11.98
C ARG A 320 -12.98 10.83 13.27
N LYS A 321 -13.09 9.53 13.53
CA LYS A 321 -12.17 8.85 14.44
C LYS A 321 -10.78 8.88 13.79
N GLY A 322 -9.80 9.37 14.54
CA GLY A 322 -8.39 9.31 14.13
C GLY A 322 -7.89 7.87 14.12
N PHE A 323 -6.74 7.65 13.47
CA PHE A 323 -6.06 6.36 13.50
C PHE A 323 -5.28 6.21 14.80
N SER A 324 -5.40 5.05 15.44
CA SER A 324 -4.54 4.63 16.56
C SER A 324 -3.14 4.27 16.08
N ASP A 325 -2.14 4.34 16.97
CA ASP A 325 -0.75 3.96 16.65
C ASP A 325 -0.63 2.58 16.00
N GLN A 326 -1.42 1.62 16.46
CA GLN A 326 -1.40 0.26 15.90
C GLN A 326 -1.96 0.23 14.47
N GLU A 327 -3.02 0.99 14.19
CA GLU A 327 -3.57 1.13 12.85
C GLU A 327 -2.59 1.85 11.93
N ILE A 328 -1.93 2.91 12.40
CA ILE A 328 -0.91 3.64 11.63
C ILE A 328 0.24 2.72 11.22
N ILE A 329 0.75 1.92 12.16
CA ILE A 329 1.82 0.95 11.91
C ILE A 329 1.39 -0.10 10.89
N ARG A 330 0.22 -0.72 11.08
CA ARG A 330 -0.33 -1.71 10.12
C ARG A 330 -0.54 -1.10 8.74
N LEU A 331 -1.03 0.13 8.71
CA LEU A 331 -1.29 0.83 7.46
C LEU A 331 0.00 1.19 6.73
N ALA A 332 1.05 1.57 7.45
CA ALA A 332 2.37 1.77 6.87
C ALA A 332 2.93 0.46 6.29
N GLU A 333 2.76 -0.68 6.97
CA GLU A 333 3.13 -2.00 6.43
C GLU A 333 2.35 -2.35 5.16
N GLN A 334 1.04 -2.10 5.15
CA GLN A 334 0.18 -2.34 3.99
C GLN A 334 0.56 -1.41 2.83
N LEU A 335 0.80 -0.12 3.10
CA LEU A 335 1.18 0.85 2.10
C LEU A 335 2.46 0.42 1.38
N LEU A 336 3.47 -0.04 2.13
CA LEU A 336 4.73 -0.50 1.54
C LEU A 336 4.59 -1.73 0.63
N ARG A 337 3.48 -2.48 0.73
CA ARG A 337 3.16 -3.60 -0.16
C ARG A 337 2.38 -3.17 -1.41
N CYS A 338 1.86 -1.95 -1.44
CA CYS A 338 1.16 -1.43 -2.60
C CYS A 338 2.10 -1.28 -3.81
N ARG A 339 1.55 -1.49 -5.01
CA ARG A 339 2.19 -1.23 -6.31
C ARG A 339 2.70 0.21 -6.40
N ASN A 340 1.99 1.14 -5.76
CA ASN A 340 2.34 2.54 -5.73
C ASN A 340 2.18 3.16 -4.32
N PRO A 341 3.21 3.05 -3.48
CA PRO A 341 3.13 3.50 -2.10
C PRO A 341 3.23 5.01 -1.94
N PHE A 342 3.59 5.79 -2.98
CA PHE A 342 4.04 7.20 -2.83
C PHE A 342 2.95 8.26 -2.96
N SER A 343 1.83 7.92 -3.60
CA SER A 343 0.79 8.89 -3.94
C SER A 343 -0.57 8.21 -3.88
N CYS A 344 -1.57 8.87 -3.32
CA CYS A 344 -2.93 8.36 -3.24
C CYS A 344 -3.63 8.43 -4.59
N PRO A 345 -4.81 7.80 -4.76
CA PRO A 345 -5.56 7.81 -6.03
C PRO A 345 -5.96 9.23 -6.50
N LYS A 346 -6.03 10.19 -5.57
CA LYS A 346 -6.31 11.61 -5.85
C LYS A 346 -5.04 12.39 -6.25
N GLY A 347 -3.87 11.75 -6.26
CA GLY A 347 -2.57 12.33 -6.58
C GLY A 347 -1.93 13.13 -5.44
N LYS A 348 -2.32 12.91 -4.18
CA LYS A 348 -1.66 13.54 -3.02
C LYS A 348 -0.58 12.61 -2.46
N PRO A 349 0.55 13.11 -1.94
CA PRO A 349 1.57 12.25 -1.38
C PRO A 349 1.05 11.51 -0.15
N THR A 350 1.40 10.24 -0.03
CA THR A 350 1.09 9.38 1.13
C THR A 350 2.13 9.55 2.24
N PHE A 351 3.38 9.77 1.87
CA PHE A 351 4.46 10.14 2.78
C PHE A 351 5.49 11.04 2.10
N TYR A 352 6.31 11.71 2.91
CA TYR A 352 7.44 12.52 2.48
C TYR A 352 8.59 12.37 3.46
N GLU A 353 9.82 12.23 2.97
CA GLU A 353 11.01 12.05 3.79
C GLU A 353 11.91 13.28 3.73
N ILE A 354 12.37 13.74 4.90
CA ILE A 354 13.43 14.74 5.05
C ILE A 354 14.74 13.97 5.30
N PRO A 355 15.70 14.00 4.36
CA PRO A 355 16.97 13.31 4.53
C PRO A 355 17.84 14.02 5.57
N LYS A 356 18.71 13.25 6.23
CA LYS A 356 19.66 13.75 7.25
C LYS A 356 20.47 14.93 6.75
N ARG A 357 20.95 14.88 5.50
CA ARG A 357 21.70 15.97 4.87
C ARG A 357 20.93 17.29 4.86
N GLU A 358 19.63 17.27 4.57
CA GLU A 358 18.81 18.48 4.58
C GLU A 358 18.71 19.06 6.01
N MET A 359 18.65 18.20 7.03
CA MET A 359 18.71 18.64 8.42
C MET A 359 20.06 19.25 8.77
N GLU A 360 21.17 18.63 8.37
CA GLU A 360 22.53 19.14 8.59
C GLU A 360 22.73 20.52 7.94
N GLU A 361 22.23 20.71 6.71
CA GLU A 361 22.25 21.99 6.00
C GLU A 361 21.46 23.07 6.75
N ARG A 362 20.27 22.74 7.26
CA ARG A 362 19.42 23.68 8.02
C ARG A 362 20.02 24.06 9.38
N PHE A 363 20.60 23.10 10.10
CA PHE A 363 21.25 23.35 11.38
C PHE A 363 22.68 23.86 11.25
N LYS A 364 23.25 23.86 10.03
CA LYS A 364 24.66 24.20 9.75
C LYS A 364 25.63 23.38 10.61
N ARG A 365 25.30 22.12 10.86
CA ARG A 365 26.05 21.20 11.73
C ARG A 365 25.88 19.76 11.27
N ASN A 366 26.95 18.98 11.30
CA ASN A 366 26.90 17.54 11.05
C ASN A 366 26.19 16.83 12.21
N LEU A 367 25.22 15.96 11.90
CA LEU A 367 24.36 15.28 12.85
C LEU A 367 24.76 13.83 13.08
#